data_AF-A0A8S4GDS2-F1
#
_entry.id   AF-A0A8S4GDS2-F1
#
_cell.length_a   1.000
_cell.length_b   1.000
_cell.length_c   1.000
_cell.angle_alpha   90.00
_cell.angle_beta   90.00
_cell.angle_gamma   90.00
#
_symmetry.space_group_name_H-M   'P 1'
#
loop_
_entity.id
_entity.type
_entity.pdbx_description
1 polymer ?
#
loop_
_entity_poly.entity_id
_entity_poly.type
_entity_poly.pdbx_seq_one_letter_code
_entity_poly.pdbx_strand_id
1 'polypeptide(L)'
;MVWPGGSLVDWDQLPTTDSEIVNACRRDYLQLASSSGSTKGSPADRALALQDSQVRLAWAQVHCSNYSDVVDGAALAEGLISKPDAIVGQSDRYLHELTYIAAVGRFRTGSYSKARRLLQDAAHGGARQMLALLSEVEQRMVNEGLIGMGVVMAAGGVLVGVVAAAVAGARR
;
A
#
# COMPACT_ATOMS: atom_id res chain seq x y z
N MET A 1 -1.33 -4.95 -13.52
CA MET A 1 0.13 -4.73 -13.61
C MET A 1 0.81 -5.84 -12.81
N VAL A 2 1.57 -6.71 -13.46
CA VAL A 2 2.34 -7.78 -12.80
C VAL A 2 3.72 -7.22 -12.48
N TRP A 3 4.08 -7.21 -11.19
CA TRP A 3 5.39 -6.75 -10.74
C TRP A 3 6.42 -7.87 -10.87
N PRO A 4 7.61 -7.63 -11.45
CA PRO A 4 8.64 -8.64 -11.52
C PRO A 4 9.22 -8.86 -10.11
N GLY A 5 9.01 -10.05 -9.56
CA GLY A 5 9.68 -10.48 -8.34
C GLY A 5 11.16 -10.68 -8.62
N GLY A 6 11.99 -9.77 -8.11
CA GLY A 6 13.45 -9.81 -8.23
C GLY A 6 14.11 -8.98 -7.15
N SER A 7 15.12 -9.55 -6.51
CA SER A 7 15.74 -9.20 -5.22
C SER A 7 16.63 -7.95 -5.18
N LEU A 8 16.26 -6.87 -5.86
CA LEU A 8 16.97 -5.58 -5.83
C LEU A 8 15.97 -4.41 -6.01
N VAL A 9 14.82 -4.46 -5.36
CA VAL A 9 13.95 -3.28 -5.28
C VAL A 9 14.57 -2.38 -4.22
N ASP A 10 15.25 -1.33 -4.64
CA ASP A 10 15.56 -0.22 -3.75
C ASP A 10 14.20 0.40 -3.38
N TRP A 11 13.68 0.10 -2.18
CA TRP A 11 12.37 0.58 -1.73
C TRP A 11 12.35 2.10 -1.49
N ASP A 12 13.53 2.73 -1.54
CA ASP A 12 13.67 4.18 -1.65
C ASP A 12 13.43 4.69 -3.08
N GLN A 13 13.40 3.80 -4.08
CA GLN A 13 13.05 4.05 -5.48
C GLN A 13 11.72 3.40 -5.89
N LEU A 14 10.73 3.39 -4.98
CA LEU A 14 9.35 3.15 -5.41
C LEU A 14 9.00 4.11 -6.55
N PRO A 15 8.26 3.66 -7.57
CA PRO A 15 7.90 4.52 -8.70
C PRO A 15 7.23 5.77 -8.16
N THR A 16 7.82 6.92 -8.49
CA THR A 16 7.33 8.22 -8.09
C THR A 16 6.35 8.73 -9.13
N THR A 17 5.34 9.46 -8.67
CA THR A 17 4.33 10.09 -9.50
C THR A 17 4.41 11.60 -9.31
N ASP A 18 4.36 12.35 -10.41
CA ASP A 18 4.36 13.81 -10.36
C ASP A 18 3.05 14.35 -9.79
N SER A 19 3.12 15.49 -9.11
CA SER A 19 1.94 16.16 -8.54
C SER A 19 0.90 16.53 -9.60
N GLU A 20 1.30 16.70 -10.87
CA GLU A 20 0.38 16.94 -11.99
C GLU A 20 -0.55 15.75 -12.23
N ILE A 21 -0.04 14.52 -12.14
CA ILE A 21 -0.83 13.30 -12.30
C ILE A 21 -1.80 13.16 -11.14
N VAL A 22 -1.36 13.44 -9.90
CA VAL A 22 -2.23 13.48 -8.71
C VAL A 22 -3.37 14.47 -8.92
N ASN A 23 -3.07 15.67 -9.40
CA ASN A 23 -4.06 16.71 -9.66
C ASN A 23 -5.01 16.33 -10.79
N ALA A 24 -4.53 15.65 -11.84
CA ALA A 24 -5.38 15.11 -12.90
C ALA A 24 -6.37 14.08 -12.32
N CYS A 25 -5.88 13.06 -11.61
CA CYS A 25 -6.73 12.05 -10.98
C CYS A 25 -7.73 12.66 -9.99
N ARG A 26 -7.31 13.69 -9.24
CA ARG A 26 -8.19 14.40 -8.29
C ARG A 26 -9.31 15.13 -9.00
N ARG A 27 -9.02 15.81 -10.12
CA ARG A 27 -10.05 16.47 -10.93
C ARG A 27 -11.04 15.47 -11.50
N ASP A 28 -10.55 14.34 -12.03
CA ASP A 28 -11.41 13.30 -12.60
C ASP A 28 -12.36 12.72 -11.54
N TYR A 29 -11.83 12.41 -10.35
CA TYR A 29 -12.63 11.96 -9.21
C TYR A 29 -13.70 13.00 -8.81
N LEU A 30 -13.31 14.28 -8.65
CA LEU A 30 -14.23 15.34 -8.26
C LEU A 30 -15.30 15.60 -9.34
N GLN A 31 -14.93 15.52 -10.61
CA GLN A 31 -15.86 15.66 -11.72
C GLN A 31 -16.89 14.53 -11.70
N LEU A 32 -16.47 13.27 -11.50
CA LEU A 32 -17.38 12.13 -11.38
C LEU A 32 -18.28 12.26 -10.15
N ALA A 33 -17.74 12.65 -8.99
CA ALA A 33 -18.51 12.83 -7.77
C ALA A 33 -19.55 13.96 -7.87
N SER A 34 -19.20 15.05 -8.57
CA SER A 34 -20.07 16.21 -8.76
C SER A 34 -21.08 16.04 -9.90
N SER A 35 -20.76 15.21 -10.90
CA SER A 35 -21.58 14.97 -12.10
C SER A 35 -22.78 14.04 -11.88
N SER A 36 -23.17 13.82 -10.62
CA SER A 36 -24.33 13.03 -10.17
C SER A 36 -25.62 13.28 -11.00
N GLY A 37 -25.78 14.46 -11.60
CA GLY A 37 -26.95 14.84 -12.41
C GLY A 37 -26.90 14.66 -13.93
N SER A 38 -25.75 14.48 -14.61
CA SER A 38 -25.67 14.77 -16.07
C SER A 38 -25.04 13.71 -16.99
N THR A 39 -24.54 12.59 -16.47
CA THR A 39 -23.83 11.58 -17.28
C THR A 39 -24.77 10.46 -17.74
N LYS A 40 -24.83 10.20 -19.05
CA LYS A 40 -25.51 9.02 -19.63
C LYS A 40 -24.82 7.73 -19.16
N GLY A 41 -25.54 6.86 -18.46
CA GLY A 41 -25.02 5.55 -18.00
C GLY A 41 -25.89 4.95 -16.89
N SER A 42 -25.81 3.63 -16.69
CA SER A 42 -26.50 2.98 -15.57
C SER A 42 -25.92 3.48 -14.24
N PRO A 43 -26.73 3.61 -13.17
CA PRO A 43 -26.22 3.93 -11.82
C PRO A 43 -25.07 3.00 -11.38
N ALA A 44 -25.11 1.73 -11.78
CA ALA A 44 -24.04 0.76 -11.52
C ALA A 44 -22.72 1.10 -12.24
N ASP A 45 -22.80 1.51 -13.51
CA ASP A 45 -21.61 1.90 -14.30
C ASP A 45 -20.95 3.14 -13.69
N ARG A 46 -21.74 4.07 -13.17
CA ARG A 46 -21.22 5.27 -12.48
C ARG A 46 -20.53 4.91 -11.17
N ALA A 47 -21.12 4.00 -10.39
CA ALA A 47 -20.49 3.52 -9.16
C ALA A 47 -19.14 2.86 -9.44
N LEU A 48 -19.05 2.02 -10.48
CA LEU A 48 -17.81 1.41 -10.93
C LEU A 48 -16.78 2.45 -11.41
N ALA A 49 -17.20 3.46 -12.17
CA ALA A 49 -16.30 4.53 -12.63
C ALA A 49 -15.77 5.38 -11.46
N LEU A 50 -16.62 5.70 -10.49
CA LEU A 50 -16.22 6.39 -9.26
C LEU A 50 -15.20 5.56 -8.49
N GLN A 51 -15.49 4.27 -8.29
CA GLN A 51 -14.63 3.34 -7.60
C GLN A 51 -13.24 3.19 -8.26
N ASP A 52 -13.18 3.10 -9.59
CA ASP A 52 -11.94 3.06 -10.36
C ASP A 52 -11.16 4.37 -10.23
N SER A 53 -11.84 5.52 -10.31
CA SER A 53 -11.20 6.83 -10.14
C SER A 53 -10.60 7.02 -8.74
N GLN A 54 -11.24 6.47 -7.69
CA GLN A 54 -10.74 6.50 -6.32
C GLN A 54 -9.46 5.70 -6.15
N VAL A 55 -9.37 4.50 -6.75
CA VAL A 55 -8.14 3.69 -6.70
C VAL A 55 -7.01 4.38 -7.44
N ARG A 56 -7.27 4.92 -8.64
CA ARG A 56 -6.26 5.66 -9.39
C ARG A 56 -5.74 6.87 -8.62
N LEU A 57 -6.62 7.62 -7.98
CA LEU A 57 -6.25 8.75 -7.13
C LEU A 57 -5.42 8.29 -5.93
N ALA A 58 -5.88 7.28 -5.19
CA ALA A 58 -5.17 6.75 -4.03
C ALA A 58 -3.78 6.24 -4.42
N TRP A 59 -3.68 5.52 -5.54
CA TRP A 59 -2.41 5.05 -6.09
C TRP A 59 -1.48 6.22 -6.43
N ALA A 60 -1.94 7.19 -7.21
CA ALA A 60 -1.13 8.35 -7.58
C ALA A 60 -0.64 9.13 -6.35
N GLN A 61 -1.50 9.28 -5.34
CA GLN A 61 -1.20 9.95 -4.09
C GLN A 61 -0.11 9.23 -3.28
N VAL A 62 -0.26 7.91 -3.05
CA VAL A 62 0.74 7.15 -2.26
C VAL A 62 2.08 7.00 -2.98
N HIS A 63 2.12 7.23 -4.29
CA HIS A 63 3.33 7.25 -5.11
C HIS A 63 3.87 8.67 -5.36
N CYS A 64 3.22 9.72 -4.85
CA CYS A 64 3.73 11.09 -4.98
C CYS A 64 4.96 11.33 -4.09
N SER A 65 5.82 12.28 -4.46
CA SER A 65 6.94 12.72 -3.62
C SER A 65 6.50 13.59 -2.44
N ASN A 66 5.31 14.18 -2.51
CA ASN A 66 4.78 15.03 -1.45
C ASN A 66 4.23 14.18 -0.30
N TYR A 67 4.79 14.36 0.90
CA TYR A 67 4.36 13.65 2.11
C TYR A 67 2.86 13.79 2.40
N SER A 68 2.29 14.99 2.20
CA SER A 68 0.86 15.23 2.45
C SER A 68 -0.02 14.36 1.55
N ASP A 69 0.31 14.28 0.26
CA ASP A 69 -0.44 13.47 -0.69
C ASP A 69 -0.32 11.98 -0.34
N VAL A 70 0.85 11.51 0.10
CA VAL A 70 1.02 10.11 0.53
C VAL A 70 0.14 9.78 1.74
N VAL A 71 0.06 10.68 2.74
CA VAL A 71 -0.81 10.51 3.91
C VAL A 71 -2.29 10.48 3.51
N ASP A 72 -2.71 11.39 2.63
CA ASP A 72 -4.09 11.48 2.15
C ASP A 72 -4.48 10.24 1.34
N GLY A 73 -3.61 9.75 0.46
CA GLY A 73 -3.84 8.54 -0.34
C GLY A 73 -3.95 7.29 0.54
N ALA A 74 -3.08 7.17 1.55
CA ALA A 74 -3.15 6.07 2.51
C ALA A 74 -4.48 6.09 3.29
N ALA A 75 -4.90 7.27 3.75
CA ALA A 75 -6.16 7.44 4.47
C ALA A 75 -7.38 7.15 3.59
N LEU A 76 -7.35 7.57 2.31
CA LEU A 76 -8.39 7.27 1.34
C LEU A 76 -8.55 5.75 1.14
N ALA A 77 -7.44 5.04 0.93
CA ALA A 77 -7.46 3.59 0.75
C ALA A 77 -7.97 2.85 1.99
N GLU A 78 -7.52 3.24 3.20
CA GLU A 78 -8.01 2.67 4.46
C GLU A 78 -9.51 2.92 4.69
N GLY A 79 -9.99 4.11 4.31
CA GLY A 79 -11.41 4.46 4.41
C GLY A 79 -12.30 3.59 3.52
N LEU A 80 -11.79 3.21 2.34
CA LEU A 80 -12.48 2.30 1.41
C LEU A 80 -12.45 0.85 1.91
N ILE A 81 -11.32 0.38 2.44
CA ILE A 81 -11.20 -0.96 3.05
C ILE A 81 -12.16 -1.10 4.24
N SER A 82 -12.34 -0.04 5.02
CA SER A 82 -13.24 -0.04 6.19
C SER A 82 -14.73 -0.10 5.83
N LYS A 83 -15.08 0.05 4.54
CA LYS A 83 -16.46 0.06 4.03
C LYS A 83 -16.59 -0.95 2.88
N PRO A 84 -16.39 -2.25 3.13
CA PRO A 84 -16.42 -3.26 2.07
C PRO A 84 -17.79 -3.34 1.37
N ASP A 85 -18.88 -3.06 2.09
CA ASP A 85 -20.25 -3.06 1.55
C ASP A 85 -20.49 -1.96 0.50
N ALA A 86 -19.62 -0.93 0.44
CA ALA A 86 -19.71 0.15 -0.53
C ALA A 86 -19.00 -0.19 -1.86
N ILE A 87 -18.31 -1.31 -1.93
CA ILE A 87 -17.51 -1.74 -3.08
C ILE A 87 -18.41 -2.50 -4.05
N VAL A 88 -18.45 -2.06 -5.31
CA VAL A 88 -19.29 -2.67 -6.35
C VAL A 88 -18.44 -3.62 -7.20
N GLY A 89 -19.00 -4.77 -7.60
CA GLY A 89 -18.35 -5.69 -8.54
C GLY A 89 -17.31 -6.62 -7.91
N GLN A 90 -16.10 -6.71 -8.52
CA GLN A 90 -15.02 -7.62 -8.11
C GLN A 90 -14.37 -7.19 -6.78
N SER A 91 -15.09 -7.37 -5.66
CA SER A 91 -14.74 -6.90 -4.32
C SER A 91 -13.37 -7.36 -3.84
N ASP A 92 -13.03 -8.64 -4.01
CA ASP A 92 -11.82 -9.21 -3.41
C ASP A 92 -10.54 -8.67 -4.05
N ARG A 93 -10.52 -8.57 -5.38
CA ARG A 93 -9.40 -7.99 -6.13
C ARG A 93 -9.21 -6.52 -5.76
N TYR A 94 -10.31 -5.79 -5.62
CA TYR A 94 -10.30 -4.38 -5.30
C TYR A 94 -9.81 -4.13 -3.87
N LEU A 95 -10.29 -4.91 -2.90
CA LEU A 95 -9.81 -4.87 -1.51
C LEU A 95 -8.32 -5.20 -1.40
N HIS A 96 -7.86 -6.18 -2.18
CA HIS A 96 -6.45 -6.53 -2.25
C HIS A 96 -5.59 -5.36 -2.78
N GLU A 97 -6.01 -4.72 -3.87
CA GLU A 97 -5.32 -3.56 -4.44
C GLU A 97 -5.27 -2.38 -3.46
N LEU A 98 -6.40 -2.07 -2.80
CA LEU A 98 -6.45 -1.03 -1.78
C LEU A 98 -5.56 -1.34 -0.57
N THR A 99 -5.52 -2.60 -0.13
CA THR A 99 -4.70 -3.01 1.00
C THR A 99 -3.22 -2.80 0.69
N TYR A 100 -2.80 -3.15 -0.52
CA TYR A 100 -1.45 -2.87 -0.98
C TYR A 100 -1.15 -1.36 -1.03
N ILE A 101 -2.04 -0.55 -1.62
CA ILE A 101 -1.91 0.91 -1.68
C ILE A 101 -1.79 1.53 -0.29
N ALA A 102 -2.66 1.15 0.64
CA ALA A 102 -2.63 1.61 2.02
C ALA A 102 -1.31 1.25 2.72
N ALA A 103 -0.85 0.01 2.55
CA ALA A 103 0.40 -0.45 3.13
C ALA A 103 1.62 0.32 2.59
N VAL A 104 1.68 0.58 1.28
CA VAL A 104 2.73 1.41 0.65
C VAL A 104 2.74 2.82 1.25
N GLY A 105 1.57 3.47 1.34
CA GLY A 105 1.49 4.81 1.92
C GLY A 105 1.92 4.86 3.39
N ARG A 106 1.58 3.84 4.18
CA ARG A 106 2.03 3.73 5.59
C ARG A 106 3.51 3.42 5.72
N PHE A 107 4.08 2.60 4.83
CA PHE A 107 5.51 2.34 4.78
C PHE A 107 6.30 3.62 4.47
N ARG A 108 5.90 4.37 3.43
CA ARG A 108 6.57 5.62 3.02
C ARG A 108 6.46 6.74 4.05
N THR A 109 5.45 6.72 4.90
CA THR A 109 5.25 7.71 5.97
C THR A 109 5.89 7.29 7.31
N GLY A 110 6.60 6.16 7.36
CA GLY A 110 7.26 5.63 8.56
C GLY A 110 6.31 4.92 9.54
N SER A 111 5.04 4.73 9.19
CA SER A 111 4.04 4.03 10.00
C SER A 111 4.13 2.51 9.84
N TYR A 112 5.31 1.93 10.07
CA TYR A 112 5.61 0.53 9.76
C TYR A 112 4.73 -0.48 10.49
N SER A 113 4.39 -0.23 11.76
CA SER A 113 3.49 -1.13 12.51
C SER A 113 2.11 -1.25 11.85
N LYS A 114 1.62 -0.17 11.22
CA LYS A 114 0.34 -0.15 10.52
C LYS A 114 0.44 -0.84 9.17
N ALA A 115 1.51 -0.58 8.42
CA ALA A 115 1.81 -1.27 7.17
C ALA A 115 1.91 -2.79 7.38
N ARG A 116 2.62 -3.22 8.44
CA ARG A 116 2.77 -4.64 8.80
C ARG A 116 1.43 -5.32 9.06
N ARG A 117 0.55 -4.70 9.86
CA ARG A 117 -0.79 -5.25 10.16
C ARG A 117 -1.63 -5.42 8.90
N LEU A 118 -1.67 -4.40 8.04
CA LEU A 118 -2.41 -4.46 6.78
C LEU A 118 -1.93 -5.62 5.89
N LEU A 119 -0.62 -5.87 5.86
CA LEU A 119 -0.04 -6.90 5.01
C LEU A 119 -0.12 -8.30 5.60
N GLN A 120 -0.03 -8.46 6.92
CA GLN A 120 -0.11 -9.77 7.56
C GLN A 120 -1.41 -10.48 7.20
N ASP A 121 -2.55 -9.79 7.29
CA ASP A 121 -3.85 -10.39 7.00
C ASP A 121 -4.00 -10.76 5.51
N ALA A 122 -3.52 -9.89 4.61
CA ALA A 122 -3.68 -10.09 3.17
C ALA A 122 -2.64 -11.04 2.55
N ALA A 123 -1.46 -11.18 3.15
CA ALA A 123 -0.39 -12.05 2.69
C ALA A 123 -0.70 -13.55 2.80
N HIS A 124 -1.61 -13.94 3.69
CA HIS A 124 -2.08 -15.34 3.80
C HIS A 124 -2.67 -15.87 2.48
N GLY A 125 -3.14 -14.97 1.59
CA GLY A 125 -3.63 -15.31 0.25
C GLY A 125 -2.55 -15.61 -0.81
N GLY A 126 -1.26 -15.56 -0.47
CA GLY A 126 -0.16 -15.94 -1.37
C GLY A 126 0.23 -14.88 -2.41
N ALA A 127 -0.19 -13.63 -2.23
CA ALA A 127 0.16 -12.54 -3.13
C ALA A 127 1.63 -12.13 -2.99
N ARG A 128 2.46 -12.53 -3.96
CA ARG A 128 3.91 -12.29 -3.97
C ARG A 128 4.31 -10.83 -3.73
N GLN A 129 3.52 -9.87 -4.26
CA GLN A 129 3.76 -8.43 -4.07
C GLN A 129 3.63 -8.00 -2.61
N MET A 130 2.63 -8.53 -1.89
CA MET A 130 2.40 -8.20 -0.48
C MET A 130 3.42 -8.87 0.44
N LEU A 131 3.80 -10.11 0.13
CA LEU A 131 4.85 -10.83 0.85
C LEU A 131 6.20 -10.08 0.74
N ALA A 132 6.53 -9.60 -0.46
CA ALA A 132 7.74 -8.81 -0.67
C ALA A 132 7.72 -7.50 0.14
N LEU A 133 6.62 -6.75 0.10
CA LEU A 133 6.48 -5.52 0.87
C LEU A 133 6.52 -5.78 2.39
N LEU A 134 5.93 -6.88 2.85
CA LEU A 134 5.91 -7.24 4.27
C LEU A 134 7.31 -7.54 4.80
N SER A 135 8.12 -8.30 4.05
CA SER A 135 9.52 -8.57 4.39
C SER A 135 10.31 -7.28 4.63
N GLU A 136 10.04 -6.26 3.81
CA GLU A 136 10.78 -5.01 3.80
C GLU A 136 10.33 -4.06 4.90
N VAL A 137 9.03 -4.05 5.19
CA VAL A 137 8.48 -3.42 6.40
C VAL A 137 9.13 -4.01 7.64
N GLU A 138 9.18 -5.35 7.75
CA GLU A 138 9.79 -6.01 8.92
C GLU A 138 11.29 -5.73 9.03
N GLN A 139 12.03 -5.72 7.91
CA GLN A 139 13.44 -5.35 7.88
C GLN A 139 13.68 -3.90 8.34
N ARG A 140 12.86 -2.93 7.90
CA ARG A 140 12.96 -1.55 8.41
C ARG A 140 12.65 -1.46 9.89
N MET A 141 11.61 -2.14 10.36
CA MET A 141 11.28 -2.17 11.79
C MET A 141 12.42 -2.72 12.64
N VAL A 142 13.12 -3.75 12.15
CA VAL A 142 14.28 -4.34 12.80
C VAL A 142 15.46 -3.36 12.82
N ASN A 143 15.77 -2.71 11.70
CA ASN A 143 16.86 -1.72 11.61
C ASN A 143 16.61 -0.52 12.54
N GLU A 144 15.35 -0.13 12.73
CA GLU A 144 14.94 0.94 13.65
C GLU A 144 14.76 0.45 15.10
N GLY A 145 14.97 -0.84 15.39
CA GLY A 145 14.84 -1.41 16.73
C GLY A 145 13.40 -1.53 17.24
N LEU A 146 12.40 -1.36 16.38
CA LEU A 146 10.97 -1.44 16.70
C LEU A 146 10.50 -2.88 16.93
N ILE A 147 11.21 -3.87 16.37
CA ILE A 147 10.99 -5.31 16.60
C ILE A 147 12.34 -5.97 16.82
N GLY A 148 12.44 -6.82 17.84
CA GLY A 148 13.63 -7.64 18.06
C GLY A 148 13.79 -8.68 16.95
N MET A 149 15.04 -8.97 16.54
CA MET A 149 15.40 -9.94 15.49
C MET A 149 14.75 -11.33 15.62
N GLY A 150 14.19 -11.69 16.80
CA GLY A 150 13.50 -12.97 17.04
C GLY A 150 11.98 -12.99 16.78
N VAL A 151 11.33 -11.87 16.44
CA VAL A 151 9.87 -11.77 16.22
C VAL A 151 9.51 -11.41 14.76
N VAL A 152 10.44 -11.66 13.84
CA VAL A 152 10.18 -11.55 12.40
C VAL A 152 9.25 -12.71 12.03
N MET A 153 7.97 -12.39 11.77
CA MET A 153 7.04 -13.38 11.26
C MET A 153 7.31 -13.47 9.77
N ALA A 154 8.18 -14.41 9.38
CA ALA A 154 8.46 -14.72 7.98
C ALA A 154 7.19 -15.27 7.28
N ALA A 155 6.23 -14.39 7.04
CA ALA A 155 5.07 -14.63 6.22
C ALA A 155 5.59 -14.68 4.79
N GLY A 156 5.97 -15.88 4.35
CA GLY A 156 6.47 -16.12 3.00
C GLY A 156 7.87 -16.69 2.88
N GLY A 157 8.33 -17.55 3.79
CA GLY A 157 9.23 -18.68 3.46
C GLY A 157 10.53 -18.43 2.66
N VAL A 158 11.08 -17.22 2.63
CA VAL A 158 12.38 -16.94 2.01
C VAL A 158 13.39 -16.64 3.11
N LEU A 159 14.04 -17.71 3.58
CA LEU A 159 15.30 -17.62 4.30
C LEU A 159 16.39 -17.31 3.29
N VAL A 160 16.78 -16.04 3.15
CA VAL A 160 18.11 -15.71 2.64
C VAL A 160 18.98 -15.35 3.84
N GLY A 161 19.88 -16.26 4.16
CA GLY A 161 20.76 -16.16 5.30
C GLY A 161 21.97 -15.26 5.07
N VAL A 162 22.55 -14.91 6.23
CA VAL A 162 23.86 -14.32 6.53
C VAL A 162 23.92 -12.79 6.43
N VAL A 163 24.08 -12.11 7.58
CA VAL A 163 25.33 -11.39 7.96
C VAL A 163 25.46 -11.23 9.51
N ALA A 164 26.61 -11.71 9.98
CA ALA A 164 27.50 -11.35 11.10
C ALA A 164 26.98 -10.93 12.51
N ALA A 165 27.53 -11.64 13.49
CA ALA A 165 27.57 -11.29 14.90
C ALA A 165 28.41 -10.02 15.18
N ALA A 166 27.93 -9.17 16.11
CA ALA A 166 28.74 -8.61 17.20
C ALA A 166 27.93 -7.60 18.03
N VAL A 167 27.60 -7.94 19.28
CA VAL A 167 27.77 -7.00 20.39
C VAL A 167 28.48 -7.74 21.51
N ALA A 168 29.79 -7.55 21.53
CA ALA A 168 30.59 -7.73 22.72
C ALA A 168 30.28 -6.60 23.70
N GLY A 169 30.07 -6.93 24.98
CA GLY A 169 30.27 -5.98 26.08
C GLY A 169 29.17 -5.92 27.12
N ALA A 170 29.14 -6.88 28.05
CA ALA A 170 28.73 -6.60 29.41
C ALA A 170 29.70 -7.27 30.38
N ARG A 171 30.51 -6.42 31.01
CA ARG A 171 31.55 -6.69 32.00
C ARG A 171 31.04 -7.50 33.21
N ARG A 172 31.83 -8.49 33.66
CA ARG A 172 32.45 -8.56 35.00
C ARG A 172 33.33 -9.80 35.11
#